data_AF-A0A6J7KXV7-F1
#
_entry.id   AF-A0A6J7KXV7-F1
#
_cell.length_a   1.000
_cell.length_b   1.000
_cell.length_c   1.000
_cell.angle_alpha   90.00
_cell.angle_beta   90.00
_cell.angle_gamma   90.00
#
_symmetry.space_group_name_H-M   'P 1'
#
loop_
_entity.id
_entity.type
_entity.pdbx_description
1 polymer ?
#
loop_
_entity_poly.entity_id
_entity_poly.type
_entity_poly.pdbx_seq_one_letter_code
_entity_poly.pdbx_strand_id
1 'polypeptide(L)' 'MDALTYLSETGPIWVLTPKVGRDGHVEPSDIQDAAPIAGMSQTSTLAVASDWTATRLVARKAGKR' A
#
# COMPACT_ATOMS: atom_id res chain seq x y z
N MET A 1 0.25 7.55 16.14
CA MET A 1 1.61 7.73 15.62
C MET A 1 1.51 7.58 14.11
N ASP A 2 1.80 8.63 13.35
CA ASP A 2 1.65 8.64 11.89
C ASP A 2 2.98 8.23 11.24
N ALA A 3 2.96 7.17 10.42
CA ALA A 3 4.15 6.65 9.74
C ALA A 3 4.63 7.58 8.60
N LEU A 4 3.79 8.53 8.18
CA LEU A 4 4.12 9.48 7.11
C LEU A 4 5.18 10.50 7.52
N THR A 5 5.31 10.79 8.82
CA THR A 5 6.27 11.80 9.32
C THR A 5 7.73 11.35 9.17
N TYR A 6 8.00 10.04 9.12
CA TYR A 6 9.34 9.47 9.03
C TYR A 6 9.67 8.85 7.67
N LEU A 7 8.70 8.85 6.74
CA LEU A 7 8.90 8.33 5.41
C LEU A 7 9.63 9.38 4.57
N SER A 8 10.73 9.00 3.93
CA SER A 8 11.37 9.88 2.96
C SER A 8 10.38 10.22 1.84
N GLU A 9 10.50 11.40 1.21
CA GLU A 9 9.57 11.87 0.16
C GLU A 9 9.41 10.87 -1.01
N THR A 10 10.33 9.92 -1.14
CA THR A 10 10.36 8.89 -2.18
C THR A 10 10.24 7.46 -1.65
N GLY A 11 10.08 7.28 -0.34
CA GLY A 11 10.02 5.99 0.32
C GLY A 11 8.76 5.23 -0.06
N PRO A 12 8.85 4.03 -0.66
CA PRO A 12 7.68 3.19 -0.88
C PRO A 12 7.29 2.47 0.41
N ILE A 13 5.99 2.46 0.70
CA ILE A 13 5.40 1.56 1.71
C ILE A 13 4.95 0.29 0.99
N TRP A 14 5.24 -0.87 1.58
CA TRP A 14 4.76 -2.15 1.09
C TRP A 14 3.70 -2.71 2.04
N VAL A 15 2.51 -2.94 1.50
CA VAL A 15 1.41 -3.60 2.22
C VAL A 15 1.40 -5.05 1.79
N LEU A 16 1.60 -5.97 2.73
CA LEU A 16 1.57 -7.40 2.47
C LEU A 16 0.22 -7.96 2.90
N THR A 17 -0.46 -8.63 1.98
CA THR A 17 -1.75 -9.28 2.22
C THR A 17 -1.70 -10.77 1.87
N PRO A 18 -2.36 -11.63 2.65
CA PRO A 18 -2.59 -13.02 2.26
C PRO A 18 -3.31 -13.09 0.92
N LYS A 19 -3.02 -14.12 0.13
CA LYS A 19 -3.75 -14.39 -1.12
C LYS A 19 -5.21 -14.80 -0.87
N VAL A 20 -6.01 -14.71 -1.92
CA VAL A 20 -7.44 -15.09 -1.96
C VAL A 20 -7.66 -16.46 -1.31
N GLY A 21 -8.69 -16.54 -0.47
CA GLY A 21 -9.06 -17.77 0.23
C GLY A 21 -8.33 -18.01 1.56
N ARG A 22 -7.63 -17.00 2.08
CA ARG A 22 -6.97 -17.05 3.39
C ARG A 22 -7.58 -16.06 4.36
N ASP A 23 -7.47 -16.40 5.64
CA ASP A 23 -7.87 -15.49 6.69
C ASP A 23 -7.03 -14.21 6.65
N GLY A 24 -7.71 -13.06 6.81
CA GLY A 24 -7.09 -11.74 6.63
C GLY A 24 -6.78 -11.36 5.18
N HIS A 25 -7.31 -12.07 4.18
CA HIS A 25 -7.26 -11.61 2.79
C HIS A 25 -7.96 -10.26 2.65
N VAL A 26 -7.30 -9.34 1.95
CA VAL A 26 -7.83 -8.02 1.61
C VAL A 26 -7.76 -7.90 0.09
N GLU A 27 -8.86 -7.46 -0.52
CA GLU A 27 -8.89 -7.30 -1.97
C GLU A 27 -8.01 -6.11 -2.39
N PRO A 28 -7.37 -6.18 -3.57
CA PRO A 28 -6.60 -5.06 -4.09
C PRO A 28 -7.42 -3.77 -4.21
N SER A 29 -8.72 -3.87 -4.47
CA SER A 29 -9.70 -2.76 -4.50
C SER A 29 -9.80 -2.04 -3.17
N ASP A 30 -9.92 -2.76 -2.05
CA ASP A 30 -9.95 -2.16 -0.72
C ASP A 30 -8.68 -1.35 -0.43
N ILE A 31 -7.52 -1.86 -0.86
CA ILE A 31 -6.24 -1.15 -0.72
C ILE A 31 -6.20 0.09 -1.63
N GLN A 32 -6.78 0.01 -2.84
CA GLN A 32 -6.88 1.15 -3.76
C GLN A 32 -7.77 2.26 -3.21
N ASP A 33 -8.86 1.91 -2.54
CA ASP A 33 -9.79 2.88 -1.93
C ASP A 33 -9.22 3.49 -0.65
N ALA A 34 -8.49 2.71 0.15
CA ALA A 34 -7.86 3.18 1.38
C ALA A 34 -6.60 4.05 1.14
N ALA A 35 -5.81 3.74 0.11
CA ALA A 35 -4.58 4.46 -0.18
C ALA A 35 -4.77 6.00 -0.29
N PRO A 36 -5.80 6.53 -0.99
CA PRO A 36 -6.14 7.96 -0.99
C PRO A 36 -6.35 8.59 0.36
N ILE A 37 -7.04 7.89 1.25
CA ILE A 37 -7.36 8.38 2.60
C ILE A 37 -6.06 8.59 3.39
N ALA A 38 -5.07 7.72 3.16
CA ALA A 38 -3.74 7.81 3.74
C ALA A 38 -2.76 8.74 2.98
N GLY A 39 -3.22 9.49 1.97
CA GLY A 39 -2.33 10.34 1.16
C GLY A 39 -1.34 9.55 0.29
N MET A 40 -1.66 8.29 -0.02
CA MET A 40 -0.79 7.33 -0.70
C MET A 40 -1.39 6.87 -2.03
N SER A 41 -0.56 6.59 -3.03
CA SER A 41 -1.01 6.01 -4.30
C SER A 41 -0.47 4.60 -4.45
N GLN A 42 -1.34 3.66 -4.82
CA GLN A 42 -0.90 2.34 -5.25
C GLN A 42 -0.20 2.45 -6.61
N THR A 43 0.93 1.76 -6.77
CA THR A 43 1.68 1.76 -8.05
C THR A 43 1.80 0.37 -8.65
N SER A 44 2.00 -0.67 -7.83
CA SER A 44 2.25 -2.02 -8.33
C SER A 44 1.89 -3.05 -7.28
N THR A 45 1.43 -4.21 -7.73
CA THR A 45 1.09 -5.35 -6.88
C THR A 45 1.80 -6.59 -7.41
N LEU A 46 2.48 -7.32 -6.53
CA LEU A 46 3.35 -8.44 -6.88
C LEU A 46 3.08 -9.62 -5.95
N ALA A 47 3.09 -10.84 -6.47
CA ALA A 47 3.14 -12.03 -5.63
C ALA A 47 4.58 -12.21 -5.09
N VAL A 48 4.76 -12.09 -3.77
CA VAL A 48 6.08 -12.17 -3.14
C VAL A 48 6.34 -13.53 -2.48
N ALA A 49 5.29 -14.32 -2.25
CA ALA A 49 5.39 -15.69 -1.76
C ALA A 49 4.29 -16.57 -2.37
N SER A 50 4.33 -17.87 -2.07
CA SER A 50 3.24 -18.81 -2.37
C SER A 50 1.89 -18.30 -1.83
N ASP A 51 1.97 -17.55 -0.75
CA ASP A 51 0.87 -17.29 0.19
C ASP A 51 0.53 -15.81 0.33
N TRP A 52 1.42 -14.94 -0.13
CA TRP A 52 1.39 -13.51 0.11
C TRP A 52 1.55 -12.70 -1.18
N THR A 53 0.86 -11.58 -1.18
CA THR A 53 0.92 -10.53 -2.19
C THR A 53 1.43 -9.26 -1.53
N ALA A 54 2.30 -8.53 -2.21
CA ALA A 54 2.79 -7.23 -1.76
C ALA A 54 2.31 -6.14 -2.70
N THR A 55 1.77 -5.08 -2.11
CA THR A 55 1.24 -3.91 -2.79
C THR A 55 2.10 -2.71 -2.45
N ARG A 56 2.69 -2.10 -3.47
CA ARG A 56 3.52 -0.91 -3.34
C ARG A 56 2.64 0.33 -3.31
N LEU A 57 2.75 1.07 -2.22
CA LEU A 57 2.17 2.39 -2.02
C LEU A 57 3.30 3.43 -2.01
N VAL A 58 3.09 4.56 -2.68
CA VAL A 58 4.02 5.69 -2.66
C VAL A 58 3.30 6.93 -2.17
N ALA A 59 4.03 7.79 -1.45
CA ALA A 59 3.48 9.07 -1.03
C ALA A 59 3.01 9.82 -2.28
N ARG A 60 1.76 10.30 -2.26
CA ARG A 60 1.31 11.24 -3.28
C ARG A 60 2.17 12.46 -3.10
N LYS A 61 2.81 12.93 -4.17
CA LYS A 61 3.43 14.25 -4.15
C LYS A 61 2.31 15.23 -3.87
N ALA A 62 2.20 15.70 -2.63
CA ALA A 62 1.27 16.75 -2.26
C ALA A 62 1.60 17.90 -3.20
N GLY A 63 0.67 18.22 -4.10
CA GLY A 63 0.80 19.39 -4.95
C GLY A 63 1.13 20.55 -4.02
N LYS A 64 2.23 21.26 -4.31
CA LYS A 64 2.60 22.50 -3.62
C LYS A 64 1.33 23.31 -3.39
N ARG A 65 0.94 23.47 -2.12
CA ARG A 65 0.13 24.60 -1.70
C ARG A 65 1.06 25.79 -1.51
#